data_AF-A0A9Q1FKB4-F1
#
_entry.id   AF-A0A9Q1FKB4-F1
#
_cell.length_a   1.000
_cell.length_b   1.000
_cell.length_c   1.000
_cell.angle_alpha   90.00
_cell.angle_beta   90.00
_cell.angle_gamma   90.00
#
_symmetry.space_group_name_H-M   'P 1'
#
loop_
_entity.id
_entity.type
_entity.pdbx_description
1 polymer ?
#
loop_
_entity_poly.entity_id
_entity_poly.type
_entity_poly.pdbx_seq_one_letter_code
_entity_poly.pdbx_strand_id
1 'polypeptide(L)'
;MEGCFSVLRRWTPLTMLPLILKEKLLAMSMFSLGLGAVGVAIAGIFLANTDFCLTDAEQATLEYLENADLRTIGDEEKMFKARTLWAKSGAVVMAVRRPG
;
A
#
# COMPACT_ATOMS: atom_id res chain seq x y z
N MET A 1 8.82 -68.10 19.08
CA MET A 1 8.68 -67.30 17.84
C MET A 1 8.76 -65.80 18.18
N GLU A 2 9.71 -65.40 19.05
CA GLU A 2 9.75 -64.07 19.68
C GLU A 2 11.01 -63.27 19.25
N GLY A 3 12.03 -63.94 18.70
CA GLY A 3 13.32 -63.32 18.36
C GLY A 3 13.33 -62.55 17.04
N CYS A 4 12.42 -62.86 16.10
CA CYS A 4 12.36 -62.19 14.80
C CYS A 4 11.76 -60.78 14.89
N PHE A 5 10.82 -60.58 15.84
CA PHE A 5 10.16 -59.29 16.04
C PHE A 5 11.07 -58.25 16.75
N SER A 6 12.08 -58.70 17.49
CA SER A 6 13.01 -57.84 18.23
C SER A 6 14.14 -57.25 17.36
N VAL A 7 14.47 -57.88 16.24
CA VAL A 7 15.49 -57.38 15.28
C VAL A 7 14.90 -56.32 14.34
N LEU A 8 13.65 -56.51 13.90
CA LEU A 8 12.95 -55.54 13.04
C LEU A 8 12.59 -54.23 13.76
N ARG A 9 12.50 -54.25 15.09
CA ARG A 9 12.19 -53.05 15.90
C ARG A 9 13.41 -52.17 16.24
N ARG A 10 14.63 -52.60 15.89
CA ARG A 10 15.88 -51.88 16.25
C ARG A 10 16.38 -50.92 15.17
N TRP A 11 15.83 -50.97 13.95
CA TRP A 11 16.30 -50.18 12.80
C TRP A 11 15.36 -49.05 12.34
N THR A 12 14.20 -48.86 12.97
CA THR A 12 13.15 -47.96 12.46
C THR A 12 13.05 -46.53 13.02
N PRO A 13 13.82 -46.05 14.01
CA PRO A 13 13.76 -44.62 14.38
C PRO A 13 14.82 -43.74 13.70
N LEU A 14 16.02 -44.27 13.43
CA LEU A 14 17.18 -43.45 13.03
C LEU A 14 17.16 -43.03 11.54
N THR A 15 16.54 -43.82 10.68
CA THR A 15 16.35 -43.52 9.24
C THR A 15 15.10 -42.69 8.95
N MET A 16 14.16 -42.63 9.90
CA MET A 16 12.90 -41.88 9.77
C MET A 16 13.06 -40.40 10.19
N LEU A 17 13.99 -40.13 11.11
CA LEU A 17 14.35 -38.76 11.55
C LEU A 17 14.72 -37.80 10.41
N PRO A 18 15.63 -38.15 9.48
CA PRO A 18 15.96 -37.26 8.36
C PRO A 18 14.80 -37.08 7.39
N LEU A 19 13.92 -38.08 7.25
CA LEU A 19 12.74 -37.98 6.38
C LEU A 19 11.70 -37.01 6.97
N ILE A 20 11.41 -37.12 8.27
CA ILE A 20 10.49 -36.22 8.99
C ILE A 20 11.03 -34.79 9.01
N LEU A 21 12.35 -34.62 9.19
CA LEU A 21 12.98 -33.30 9.14
C LEU A 21 12.81 -32.68 7.75
N LYS A 22 13.03 -33.47 6.69
CA LYS A 22 12.92 -33.01 5.29
C LYS A 22 11.48 -32.60 4.94
N GLU A 23 10.49 -33.38 5.32
CA GLU A 23 9.06 -33.06 5.17
C GLU A 23 8.69 -31.75 5.88
N LYS A 24 9.12 -31.58 7.14
CA LYS A 24 8.89 -30.34 7.91
C LYS A 24 9.58 -29.13 7.29
N LEU A 25 10.80 -29.29 6.79
CA LEU A 25 11.58 -28.22 6.17
C LEU A 25 10.93 -27.77 4.85
N LEU A 26 10.43 -28.72 4.05
CA LEU A 26 9.68 -28.44 2.83
C LEU A 26 8.34 -27.74 3.13
N ALA A 27 7.61 -28.19 4.15
CA ALA A 27 6.36 -27.56 4.55
C ALA A 27 6.59 -26.11 5.03
N MET A 28 7.61 -25.89 5.86
CA MET A 28 7.99 -24.54 6.33
C MET A 28 8.48 -23.66 5.18
N SER A 29 9.23 -24.20 4.22
CA SER A 29 9.75 -23.41 3.08
C SER A 29 8.65 -23.02 2.10
N MET A 30 7.70 -23.91 1.78
CA MET A 30 6.55 -23.57 0.94
C MET A 30 5.68 -22.49 1.58
N PHE A 31 5.50 -22.53 2.89
CA PHE A 31 4.73 -21.53 3.62
C PHE A 31 5.45 -20.17 3.67
N SER A 32 6.76 -20.17 3.93
CA SER A 32 7.58 -18.96 3.98
C SER A 32 7.69 -18.28 2.61
N LEU A 33 7.94 -19.05 1.55
CA LEU A 33 8.01 -18.55 0.18
C LEU A 33 6.65 -18.04 -0.31
N GLY A 34 5.56 -18.75 0.02
CA GLY A 34 4.20 -18.35 -0.33
C GLY A 34 3.79 -17.03 0.33
N LEU A 35 3.96 -16.92 1.65
CA LEU A 35 3.64 -15.68 2.39
C LEU A 35 4.52 -14.51 1.95
N GLY A 36 5.81 -14.75 1.71
CA GLY A 36 6.72 -13.73 1.20
C GLY A 36 6.32 -13.22 -0.18
N ALA A 37 6.02 -14.13 -1.11
CA ALA A 37 5.60 -13.78 -2.47
C ALA A 37 4.28 -12.99 -2.51
N VAL A 38 3.32 -13.36 -1.66
CA VAL A 38 2.05 -12.61 -1.52
C VAL A 38 2.31 -11.20 -1.01
N GLY A 39 3.18 -11.03 -0.01
CA GLY A 39 3.55 -9.72 0.51
C GLY A 39 4.21 -8.83 -0.55
N VAL A 40 5.15 -9.38 -1.34
CA VAL A 40 5.82 -8.66 -2.44
C VAL A 40 4.83 -8.29 -3.55
N ALA A 41 3.91 -9.20 -3.90
CA ALA A 41 2.89 -8.93 -4.92
C ALA A 41 1.94 -7.80 -4.49
N ILE A 42 1.46 -7.83 -3.24
CA ILE A 42 0.61 -6.77 -2.69
C ILE A 42 1.39 -5.45 -2.68
N ALA A 43 2.58 -5.42 -2.10
CA ALA A 43 3.41 -4.21 -2.06
C ALA A 43 3.71 -3.67 -3.47
N GLY A 44 3.98 -4.55 -4.44
CA GLY A 44 4.20 -4.19 -5.84
C GLY A 44 2.97 -3.61 -6.52
N ILE A 45 1.78 -4.15 -6.26
CA ILE A 45 0.50 -3.58 -6.75
C ILE A 45 0.28 -2.21 -6.11
N PHE A 46 0.50 -2.05 -4.81
CA PHE A 46 0.39 -0.75 -4.13
C PHE A 46 1.41 0.27 -4.67
N LEU A 47 2.66 -0.12 -4.90
CA LEU A 47 3.70 0.78 -5.39
C LEU A 47 3.53 1.13 -6.88
N ALA A 48 3.04 0.18 -7.69
CA ALA A 48 2.72 0.42 -9.09
C ALA A 48 1.51 1.36 -9.25
N ASN A 49 0.58 1.31 -8.30
CA ASN A 49 -0.54 2.24 -8.21
C ASN A 49 -0.20 3.36 -7.21
N THR A 50 0.81 4.17 -7.54
CA THR A 50 1.28 5.33 -6.75
C THR A 50 0.17 6.30 -6.30
N ASP A 51 -1.00 6.25 -6.92
CA ASP A 51 -2.21 6.99 -6.51
C ASP A 51 -2.75 6.63 -5.12
N PHE A 52 -2.42 5.46 -4.55
CA PHE A 52 -2.87 5.12 -3.18
C PHE A 52 -2.02 5.77 -2.07
N CYS A 53 -0.76 6.14 -2.35
CA CYS A 53 0.12 6.86 -1.43
C CYS A 53 0.13 8.37 -1.67
N LEU A 54 -0.40 8.82 -2.79
CA LEU A 54 -0.84 10.20 -2.96
C LEU A 54 -2.14 10.30 -2.16
N THR A 55 -2.04 10.75 -0.91
CA THR A 55 -3.19 11.18 -0.12
C THR A 55 -4.12 11.96 -1.05
N ASP A 56 -5.37 11.48 -1.18
CA ASP A 56 -6.39 12.11 -2.00
C ASP A 56 -6.28 13.61 -1.78
N ALA A 57 -5.87 14.31 -2.84
CA ALA A 57 -5.75 15.76 -2.81
C ALA A 57 -7.11 16.26 -2.34
N GLU A 58 -7.18 16.80 -1.12
CA GLU A 58 -8.42 17.35 -0.56
C GLU A 58 -9.15 18.07 -1.67
N GLN A 59 -10.29 17.51 -2.08
CA GLN A 59 -10.98 17.97 -3.28
C GLN A 59 -11.18 19.46 -3.08
N ALA A 60 -10.72 20.26 -4.03
CA ALA A 60 -10.94 21.70 -4.04
C ALA A 60 -12.44 21.92 -4.27
N THR A 61 -13.24 21.70 -3.23
CA THR A 61 -14.68 21.86 -3.23
C THR A 61 -14.98 23.33 -3.53
N LEU A 62 -16.13 23.58 -4.16
CA LEU A 62 -16.53 24.95 -4.48
C LEU A 62 -16.56 25.83 -3.24
N GLU A 63 -16.95 25.28 -2.07
CA GLU A 63 -16.95 26.01 -0.79
C GLU A 63 -15.54 26.44 -0.35
N TYR A 64 -14.53 25.59 -0.59
CA TYR A 64 -13.13 25.91 -0.32
C TYR A 64 -12.64 27.02 -1.28
N LEU A 65 -12.91 26.88 -2.57
CA LEU A 65 -12.52 27.86 -3.58
C LEU A 65 -13.22 29.21 -3.39
N GLU A 66 -14.50 29.19 -2.99
CA GLU A 66 -15.31 30.38 -2.75
C GLU A 66 -14.77 31.25 -1.62
N ASN A 67 -14.29 30.59 -0.56
CA ASN A 67 -13.75 31.24 0.63
C ASN A 67 -12.26 31.56 0.53
N ALA A 68 -11.59 31.17 -0.57
CA ALA A 68 -10.18 31.49 -0.76
C ALA A 68 -9.97 33.01 -0.86
N ASP A 69 -8.99 33.50 -0.11
CA ASP A 69 -8.57 34.90 -0.15
C ASP A 69 -7.62 35.13 -1.32
N LEU A 70 -8.04 35.99 -2.24
CA LEU A 70 -7.27 36.38 -3.41
C LEU A 70 -6.61 37.73 -3.14
N ARG A 71 -5.34 37.85 -3.51
CA ARG A 71 -4.58 39.10 -3.46
C ARG A 71 -4.23 39.54 -4.88
N THR A 72 -4.45 40.82 -5.17
CA THR A 72 -3.99 41.42 -6.42
C THR A 72 -2.46 41.43 -6.47
N ILE A 73 -1.90 41.01 -7.61
CA ILE A 73 -0.48 41.09 -7.90
C ILE A 73 -0.25 42.46 -8.58
N GLY A 74 0.09 43.47 -7.79
CA GLY A 74 0.30 44.86 -8.24
C GLY A 74 0.47 45.83 -7.06
N ASP A 75 0.62 47.12 -7.35
CA ASP A 75 0.86 48.17 -6.34
C ASP A 75 -0.31 48.37 -5.35
N GLU A 76 -1.52 47.94 -5.74
CA GLU A 76 -2.69 47.96 -4.89
C GLU A 76 -2.90 46.59 -4.22
N GLU A 77 -2.37 46.45 -3.00
CA GLU A 77 -2.63 45.27 -2.17
C GLU A 77 -4.07 45.27 -1.66
N LYS A 78 -4.95 44.58 -2.41
CA LYS A 78 -6.32 44.35 -1.99
C LYS A 78 -6.56 42.87 -1.84
N MET A 79 -6.97 42.46 -0.64
CA MET A 79 -7.50 41.13 -0.38
C MET A 79 -9.01 41.11 -0.60
N PHE A 80 -9.50 40.11 -1.30
CA PHE A 80 -10.92 39.85 -1.47
C PHE A 80 -11.18 38.36 -1.63
N LYS A 81 -12.36 37.91 -1.21
CA LYS A 81 -12.77 36.52 -1.39
C LYS A 81 -13.07 36.20 -2.85
N ALA A 82 -12.74 35.00 -3.30
CA ALA A 82 -13.05 34.52 -4.64
C ALA A 82 -14.54 34.66 -5.02
N ARG A 83 -15.47 34.41 -4.08
CA ARG A 83 -16.92 34.60 -4.28
C ARG A 83 -17.26 35.98 -4.86
N THR A 84 -16.61 37.01 -4.35
CA THR A 84 -16.91 38.40 -4.73
C THR A 84 -16.53 38.68 -6.18
N LEU A 85 -15.49 38.00 -6.67
CA LEU A 85 -15.02 38.14 -8.03
C LEU A 85 -15.91 37.32 -9.00
N TRP A 86 -16.36 36.13 -8.59
CA TRP A 86 -17.40 35.39 -9.33
C TRP A 86 -18.69 36.18 -9.50
N ALA A 87 -19.21 36.75 -8.41
CA ALA A 87 -20.47 37.49 -8.46
C ALA A 87 -20.38 38.77 -9.30
N LYS A 88 -19.22 39.45 -9.30
CA LYS A 88 -19.04 40.74 -9.98
C LYS A 88 -18.63 40.63 -11.44
N SER A 89 -17.75 39.70 -11.79
CA SER A 89 -17.19 39.58 -13.14
C SER A 89 -17.33 38.19 -13.78
N GLY A 90 -17.84 37.20 -13.05
CA GLY A 90 -18.00 35.83 -13.55
C GLY A 90 -16.67 35.06 -13.69
N ALA A 91 -15.55 35.55 -13.15
CA ALA A 91 -14.24 34.96 -13.44
C ALA A 91 -13.98 33.68 -12.62
N VAL A 92 -13.86 32.53 -13.27
CA VAL A 92 -13.64 31.21 -12.63
C VAL A 92 -12.23 31.07 -12.06
N VAL A 93 -12.12 30.68 -10.77
CA VAL A 93 -10.83 30.40 -10.11
C VAL A 93 -10.60 28.90 -10.15
N MET A 94 -9.44 28.47 -10.64
CA MET A 94 -9.02 27.07 -10.66
C MET A 94 -7.71 26.91 -9.91
N ALA A 95 -7.68 26.00 -8.94
CA ALA A 95 -6.45 25.59 -8.28
C ALA A 95 -5.83 24.43 -9.07
N VAL A 96 -4.72 24.69 -9.75
CA VAL A 96 -3.97 23.66 -10.48
C VAL A 96 -2.78 23.24 -9.63
N ARG A 97 -2.71 21.95 -9.31
CA ARG A 97 -1.49 21.36 -8.74
C ARG A 97 -0.50 21.11 -9.88
N ARG A 98 0.75 21.51 -9.70
CA ARG A 98 1.82 21.15 -10.63
C ARG A 98 2.19 19.67 -10.38
N PRO A 99 2.15 18.81 -11.40
CA PRO A 99 2.70 17.47 -11.30
C PRO A 99 4.24 17.55 -11.33
N GLY A 100 4.92 16.96 -10.33
CA GLY A 100 6.40 16.88 -10.26
C GLY A 100 6.97 17.33 -8.93
#